data_AF-A0A7V7ZGG3-F1
#
_entry.id   AF-A0A7V7ZGG3-F1
#
_cell.length_a   1.000
_cell.length_b   1.000
_cell.length_c   1.000
_cell.angle_alpha   90.00
_cell.angle_beta   90.00
_cell.angle_gamma   90.00
#
_symmetry.space_group_name_H-M   'P 1'
#
loop_
_entity.id
_entity.type
_entity.pdbx_description
1 polymer ?
#
loop_
_entity_poly.entity_id
_entity_poly.type
_entity_poly.pdbx_seq_one_letter_code
_entity_poly.pdbx_strand_id
1 'polypeptide(L)'
;MTSKQLPSHVLINAAHMLKETYRIAPPLQNNIRRIPLKSEATTIGQYLYGFGYAYPEQIQEALDIQKTWKSILPPPMLGDLLVQQMGISAHGLAATLVIQGIERMLSPHYRAPNHMGEWLLHQGLLSPSQLARALYVQTMMRQNGEAIPFGEVLVYDRILTRDQVNELLNNWMFVRF
;
A
#
# COMPACT_ATOMS: atom_id res chain seq x y z
N MET A 1 14.46 -22.36 9.64
CA MET A 1 13.34 -21.68 8.94
C MET A 1 13.91 -21.07 7.68
N THR A 2 13.65 -21.67 6.52
CA THR A 2 14.06 -21.15 5.22
C THR A 2 13.33 -19.82 4.97
N SER A 3 14.07 -18.71 4.88
CA SER A 3 13.49 -17.46 4.38
C SER A 3 13.04 -17.72 2.95
N LYS A 4 11.73 -17.87 2.73
CA LYS A 4 11.19 -17.91 1.38
C LYS A 4 11.53 -16.56 0.76
N GLN A 5 12.48 -16.56 -0.18
CA GLN A 5 12.82 -15.37 -0.95
C GLN A 5 11.58 -14.95 -1.73
N LEU A 6 11.35 -13.63 -1.83
CA LEU A 6 10.26 -13.08 -2.61
C LEU A 6 10.37 -13.61 -4.07
N PRO A 7 9.28 -14.12 -4.68
CA PRO A 7 9.37 -14.66 -6.03
C PRO A 7 9.91 -13.61 -7.02
N SER A 8 10.86 -13.98 -7.87
CA SER A 8 11.55 -13.05 -8.78
C SER A 8 10.60 -12.26 -9.69
N HIS A 9 9.50 -12.88 -10.11
CA HIS A 9 8.47 -12.23 -10.93
C HIS A 9 7.76 -11.07 -10.21
N VAL A 10 7.75 -11.05 -8.87
CA VAL A 10 7.16 -9.95 -8.09
C VAL A 10 7.93 -8.66 -8.32
N LEU A 11 9.27 -8.70 -8.36
CA LEU A 11 10.08 -7.51 -8.58
C LEU A 11 9.90 -6.95 -10.01
N ILE A 12 9.84 -7.83 -10.99
CA ILE A 12 9.58 -7.46 -12.39
C ILE A 12 8.20 -6.81 -12.51
N ASN A 13 7.16 -7.44 -11.93
CA ASN A 13 5.81 -6.89 -11.95
C ASN A 13 5.70 -5.56 -11.18
N ALA A 14 6.47 -5.37 -10.11
CA ALA A 14 6.51 -4.12 -9.37
C ALA A 14 7.12 -2.98 -10.21
N ALA A 15 8.17 -3.26 -10.99
CA ALA A 15 8.74 -2.28 -11.92
C ALA A 15 7.74 -1.89 -13.02
N HIS A 16 7.02 -2.87 -13.59
CA HIS A 16 5.96 -2.61 -14.57
C HIS A 16 4.80 -1.80 -13.96
N MET A 17 4.37 -2.16 -12.75
CA MET A 17 3.34 -1.43 -11.99
C MET A 17 3.73 0.03 -11.78
N LEU A 18 4.97 0.29 -11.33
CA LEU A 18 5.47 1.65 -11.12
C LEU A 18 5.50 2.44 -12.42
N LYS A 19 6.03 1.85 -13.50
CA LYS A 19 6.06 2.49 -14.82
C LYS A 19 4.65 2.89 -15.27
N GLU A 20 3.68 2.01 -15.10
CA GLU A 20 2.29 2.29 -15.46
C GLU A 20 1.68 3.36 -14.56
N THR A 21 1.97 3.34 -13.26
CA THR A 21 1.50 4.36 -12.31
C THR A 21 2.02 5.74 -12.69
N TYR A 22 3.30 5.86 -13.05
CA TYR A 22 3.90 7.12 -13.53
C TYR A 22 3.23 7.63 -14.81
N ARG A 23 2.75 6.73 -15.66
CA ARG A 23 2.06 7.08 -16.90
C ARG A 23 0.65 7.63 -16.65
N ILE A 24 -0.12 7.00 -15.76
CA ILE A 24 -1.52 7.37 -15.48
C ILE A 24 -1.67 8.45 -14.41
N ALA A 25 -0.71 8.52 -13.50
CA ALA A 25 -0.64 9.44 -12.37
C ALA A 25 0.82 9.91 -12.23
N PRO A 26 1.25 10.87 -13.06
CA PRO A 26 2.60 11.40 -12.96
C PRO A 26 2.84 12.04 -11.58
N PRO A 27 4.06 11.92 -11.01
CA PRO A 27 4.38 12.56 -9.76
C PRO A 27 4.31 14.08 -9.86
N LEU A 28 4.04 14.74 -8.74
CA LEU A 28 3.98 16.20 -8.64
C LEU A 28 5.35 16.85 -8.86
N GLN A 29 6.41 16.10 -8.58
CA GLN A 29 7.79 16.54 -8.68
C GLN A 29 8.53 15.65 -9.70
N ASN A 30 9.19 16.29 -10.67
CA ASN A 30 10.03 15.58 -11.65
C ASN A 30 11.37 15.07 -11.07
N ASN A 31 11.66 15.37 -9.81
CA ASN A 31 12.88 14.98 -9.13
C ASN A 31 12.61 13.84 -8.15
N ILE A 32 12.74 12.60 -8.62
CA ILE A 32 12.80 11.42 -7.74
C ILE A 32 14.02 11.61 -6.84
N ARG A 33 13.78 11.93 -5.56
CA ARG A 33 14.86 12.02 -4.58
C ARG A 33 15.18 10.61 -4.11
N ARG A 34 16.47 10.26 -4.08
CA ARG A 34 16.91 9.02 -3.42
C ARG A 34 16.46 9.10 -1.97
N ILE A 35 15.47 8.30 -1.58
CA ILE A 35 15.14 8.09 -0.17
C ILE A 35 16.40 7.48 0.44
N PRO A 36 17.02 8.10 1.47
CA PRO A 36 18.12 7.46 2.16
C PRO A 36 17.57 6.19 2.81
N LEU A 37 17.97 5.03 2.27
CA LEU A 37 17.63 3.67 2.73
C LEU A 37 18.13 3.34 4.15
N LYS A 38 18.41 4.35 4.99
CA LYS A 38 19.14 4.23 6.26
C LYS A 38 18.26 4.34 7.52
N SER A 39 16.95 4.16 7.42
CA SER A 39 16.09 4.06 8.60
C SER A 39 15.25 2.80 8.54
N GLU A 40 15.37 1.97 9.58
CA GLU A 40 14.71 0.67 9.76
C GLU A 40 13.17 0.74 9.74
N ALA A 41 12.58 1.93 9.67
CA ALA A 41 11.15 2.14 9.50
C ALA A 41 10.85 3.34 8.59
N THR A 42 11.11 3.19 7.28
CA THR A 42 10.71 4.22 6.32
C THR A 42 9.18 4.32 6.28
N THR A 43 8.64 5.51 6.60
CA THR A 43 7.19 5.74 6.70
C THR A 43 6.56 5.93 5.33
N ILE A 44 5.23 5.74 5.21
CA ILE A 44 4.54 5.96 3.94
C ILE A 44 4.73 7.39 3.40
N GLY A 45 4.82 8.39 4.28
CA GLY A 45 5.12 9.78 3.89
C GLY A 45 6.49 9.92 3.23
N GLN A 46 7.52 9.25 3.75
CA GLN A 46 8.86 9.29 3.16
C GLN A 46 8.89 8.64 1.77
N TYR A 47 8.15 7.55 1.55
CA TYR A 47 8.03 6.96 0.22
C TYR A 47 7.26 7.86 -0.75
N LEU A 48 6.13 8.44 -0.33
CA LEU A 48 5.37 9.38 -1.15
C LEU A 48 6.22 10.58 -1.57
N TYR A 49 6.99 11.13 -0.63
CA TYR A 49 7.94 12.20 -0.91
C TYR A 49 9.04 11.75 -1.89
N GLY A 50 9.66 10.59 -1.64
CA GLY A 50 10.74 10.08 -2.48
C GLY A 50 10.33 9.79 -3.92
N PHE A 51 9.11 9.27 -4.12
CA PHE A 51 8.52 9.07 -5.43
C PHE A 51 7.92 10.34 -6.04
N GLY A 52 8.01 11.48 -5.36
CA GLY A 52 7.50 12.77 -5.86
C GLY A 52 5.98 12.90 -5.85
N TYR A 53 5.26 12.02 -5.14
CA TYR A 53 3.80 12.07 -5.01
C TYR A 53 3.30 13.01 -3.91
N ALA A 54 4.18 13.45 -3.01
CA ALA A 54 3.82 14.37 -1.94
C ALA A 54 4.94 15.38 -1.66
N TYR A 55 4.55 16.60 -1.30
CA TYR A 55 5.43 17.60 -0.71
C TYR A 55 5.56 17.37 0.81
N PRO A 56 6.70 17.73 1.44
CA PRO A 56 6.86 17.65 2.90
C PRO A 56 5.75 18.38 3.67
N GLU A 57 5.30 19.53 3.16
CA GLU A 57 4.28 20.36 3.78
C GLU A 57 2.93 19.62 3.82
N GLN A 58 2.55 18.95 2.73
CA GLN A 58 1.33 18.13 2.66
C GLN A 58 1.35 16.97 3.65
N ILE A 59 2.51 16.33 3.83
CA ILE A 59 2.69 15.22 4.79
C ILE A 59 2.54 15.75 6.21
N GLN A 60 3.18 16.88 6.51
CA GLN A 60 3.14 17.47 7.84
C GLN A 60 1.73 17.95 8.19
N GLU A 61 1.04 18.62 7.27
CA GLU A 61 -0.34 19.07 7.45
C GLU A 61 -1.29 17.90 7.70
N ALA A 62 -1.20 16.83 6.90
CA ALA A 62 -2.02 15.64 7.09
C ALA A 62 -1.75 14.94 8.44
N LEU A 63 -0.51 14.92 8.91
CA LEU A 63 -0.15 14.40 10.24
C LEU A 63 -0.76 15.27 11.36
N ASP A 64 -0.77 16.58 11.20
CA ASP A 64 -1.33 17.49 12.19
C ASP A 64 -2.86 17.37 12.24
N ILE A 65 -3.54 17.26 11.09
CA ILE A 65 -4.97 16.90 11.02
C ILE A 65 -5.22 15.56 11.72
N GLN A 66 -4.46 14.51 11.39
CA GLN A 66 -4.63 13.19 12.00
C GLN A 66 -4.49 13.23 13.52
N LYS A 67 -3.52 14.00 14.04
CA LYS A 67 -3.32 14.17 15.49
C LYS A 67 -4.54 14.82 16.14
N THR A 68 -5.12 15.84 15.53
CA THR A 68 -6.32 16.52 16.07
C THR A 68 -7.53 15.59 16.14
N TRP A 69 -7.60 14.57 15.26
CA TRP A 69 -8.72 13.64 15.17
C TRP A 69 -8.49 12.32 15.91
N LYS A 70 -7.43 12.23 16.74
CA LYS A 70 -7.14 11.01 17.52
C LYS A 70 -8.28 10.57 18.45
N SER A 71 -9.17 11.49 18.82
CA SER A 71 -10.35 11.20 19.64
C SER A 71 -11.52 10.60 18.86
N ILE A 72 -11.49 10.66 17.52
CA ILE A 72 -12.50 10.03 16.66
C ILE A 72 -12.10 8.56 16.47
N LEU A 73 -13.06 7.65 16.66
CA LEU A 73 -12.85 6.21 16.55
C LEU A 73 -13.64 5.66 15.35
N PRO A 74 -12.98 5.03 14.35
CA PRO A 74 -11.52 4.96 14.18
C PRO A 74 -10.92 6.30 13.70
N PRO A 75 -9.65 6.59 14.04
CA PRO A 75 -8.98 7.77 13.52
C PRO A 75 -8.78 7.64 12.01
N PRO A 76 -8.82 8.74 11.24
CA PRO A 76 -8.60 8.69 9.81
C PRO A 76 -7.19 8.15 9.48
N MET A 77 -7.09 7.36 8.42
CA MET A 77 -5.80 6.89 7.92
C MET A 77 -5.04 8.06 7.28
N LEU A 78 -3.74 8.16 7.54
CA LEU A 78 -2.90 9.21 6.97
C LEU A 78 -2.97 9.20 5.43
N GLY A 79 -2.95 8.02 4.81
CA GLY A 79 -3.09 7.88 3.37
C GLY A 79 -4.40 8.46 2.84
N ASP A 80 -5.52 8.22 3.54
CA ASP A 80 -6.81 8.74 3.10
C ASP A 80 -6.87 10.28 3.25
N LEU A 81 -6.31 10.85 4.33
CA LEU A 81 -6.18 12.30 4.48
C LEU A 81 -5.34 12.93 3.36
N LEU A 82 -4.23 12.29 3.00
CA LEU A 82 -3.34 12.75 1.94
C LEU A 82 -4.07 12.80 0.59
N VAL A 83 -4.92 11.82 0.28
CA VAL A 83 -5.69 11.83 -0.97
C VAL A 83 -6.87 12.79 -0.90
N GLN A 84 -7.62 12.82 0.21
CA GLN A 84 -8.84 13.64 0.35
C GLN A 84 -8.56 15.13 0.52
N GLN A 85 -7.58 15.49 1.34
CA GLN A 85 -7.34 16.87 1.78
C GLN A 85 -6.12 17.49 1.06
N MET A 86 -5.14 16.68 0.69
CA MET A 86 -3.87 17.19 0.11
C MET A 86 -3.77 16.99 -1.40
N GLY A 87 -4.78 16.38 -2.05
CA GLY A 87 -4.80 16.18 -3.50
C GLY A 87 -3.74 15.19 -4.00
N ILE A 88 -3.26 14.29 -3.14
CA ILE A 88 -2.33 13.24 -3.55
C ILE A 88 -3.07 12.19 -4.38
N SER A 89 -2.42 11.70 -5.45
CA SER A 89 -3.01 10.68 -6.30
C SER A 89 -3.25 9.37 -5.54
N ALA A 90 -4.49 8.87 -5.56
CA ALA A 90 -4.82 7.55 -5.01
C ALA A 90 -4.04 6.42 -5.71
N HIS A 91 -3.77 6.54 -7.01
CA HIS A 91 -2.92 5.60 -7.74
C HIS A 91 -1.48 5.64 -7.23
N GLY A 92 -0.93 6.85 -7.04
CA GLY A 92 0.39 7.07 -6.47
C GLY A 92 0.52 6.48 -5.07
N LEU A 93 -0.46 6.73 -4.20
CA LEU A 93 -0.52 6.14 -2.86
C LEU A 93 -0.54 4.61 -2.89
N ALA A 94 -1.41 4.02 -3.70
CA ALA A 94 -1.54 2.57 -3.79
C ALA A 94 -0.24 1.91 -4.25
N ALA A 95 0.38 2.41 -5.32
CA ALA A 95 1.67 1.91 -5.80
C ALA A 95 2.77 2.06 -4.73
N THR A 96 2.80 3.19 -4.04
CA THR A 96 3.76 3.47 -2.97
C THR A 96 3.64 2.47 -1.81
N LEU A 97 2.41 2.14 -1.39
CA LEU A 97 2.16 1.13 -0.36
C LEU A 97 2.64 -0.26 -0.77
N VAL A 98 2.44 -0.63 -2.04
CA VAL A 98 2.94 -1.91 -2.57
C VAL A 98 4.47 -1.96 -2.53
N ILE A 99 5.15 -0.89 -2.96
CA ILE A 99 6.61 -0.86 -2.93
C ILE A 99 7.15 -0.88 -1.50
N GLN A 100 6.57 -0.11 -0.58
CA GLN A 100 6.93 -0.16 0.82
C GLN A 100 6.81 -1.58 1.40
N GLY A 101 5.74 -2.31 1.02
CA GLY A 101 5.57 -3.69 1.44
C GLY A 101 6.62 -4.63 0.84
N ILE A 102 6.93 -4.48 -0.45
CA ILE A 102 7.99 -5.26 -1.12
C ILE A 102 9.36 -5.01 -0.50
N GLU A 103 9.76 -3.75 -0.29
CA GLU A 103 11.04 -3.42 0.35
C GLU A 103 11.13 -3.99 1.77
N ARG A 104 10.02 -3.94 2.53
CA ARG A 104 9.94 -4.58 3.85
C ARG A 104 10.14 -6.09 3.76
N MET A 105 9.55 -6.77 2.77
CA MET A 105 9.73 -8.22 2.56
C MET A 105 11.16 -8.59 2.15
N LEU A 106 11.89 -7.68 1.51
CA LEU A 106 13.30 -7.86 1.14
C LEU A 106 14.28 -7.55 2.30
N SER A 107 13.79 -6.95 3.39
CA SER A 107 14.63 -6.60 4.54
C SER A 107 15.18 -7.86 5.24
N PRO A 108 16.46 -7.87 5.67
CA PRO A 108 17.02 -8.95 6.48
C PRO A 108 16.26 -9.22 7.79
N HIS A 109 15.52 -8.22 8.28
CA HIS A 109 14.73 -8.29 9.51
C HIS A 109 13.27 -8.69 9.27
N TYR A 110 12.91 -9.06 8.05
CA TYR A 110 11.56 -9.51 7.73
C TYR A 110 11.24 -10.83 8.46
N ARG A 111 10.22 -10.79 9.32
CA ARG A 111 9.76 -11.97 10.08
C ARG A 111 8.47 -12.55 9.54
N ALA A 112 7.50 -11.71 9.24
CA ALA A 112 6.19 -12.09 8.74
C ALA A 112 5.54 -10.89 8.02
N PRO A 113 4.55 -11.13 7.14
CA PRO A 113 3.76 -10.05 6.57
C PRO A 113 2.97 -9.31 7.66
N ASN A 114 2.87 -7.99 7.55
CA ASN A 114 2.09 -7.16 8.47
C ASN A 114 0.63 -7.01 8.02
N HIS A 115 0.39 -7.14 6.72
CA HIS A 115 -0.93 -6.98 6.12
C HIS A 115 -1.27 -8.15 5.21
N MET A 116 -2.57 -8.42 5.09
CA MET A 116 -3.10 -9.48 4.24
C MET A 116 -2.65 -9.35 2.77
N GLY A 117 -2.56 -8.12 2.26
CA GLY A 117 -2.03 -7.85 0.91
C GLY A 117 -0.57 -8.26 0.71
N GLU A 118 0.28 -8.09 1.73
CA GLU A 118 1.68 -8.54 1.66
C GLU A 118 1.79 -10.05 1.71
N TRP A 119 1.00 -10.70 2.56
CA TRP A 119 0.95 -12.15 2.60
C TRP A 119 0.51 -12.71 1.26
N LEU A 120 -0.52 -12.13 0.66
CA LEU A 120 -0.99 -12.46 -0.68
C LEU A 120 0.10 -12.33 -1.75
N LEU A 121 0.87 -11.24 -1.73
CA LEU A 121 2.04 -11.07 -2.61
C LEU A 121 3.10 -12.16 -2.36
N HIS A 122 3.41 -12.40 -1.09
CA HIS A 122 4.42 -13.38 -0.69
C HIS A 122 4.03 -14.82 -1.09
N GLN A 123 2.73 -15.15 -1.04
CA GLN A 123 2.21 -16.44 -1.54
C GLN A 123 2.08 -16.50 -3.08
N GLY A 124 2.33 -15.40 -3.79
CA GLY A 124 2.12 -15.33 -5.25
C GLY A 124 0.64 -15.36 -5.67
N LEU A 125 -0.27 -15.13 -4.74
CA LEU A 125 -1.72 -15.09 -4.99
C LEU A 125 -2.18 -13.74 -5.55
N LEU A 126 -1.37 -12.69 -5.36
CA LEU A 126 -1.52 -11.40 -6.02
C LEU A 126 -0.23 -11.01 -6.72
N SER A 127 -0.36 -10.37 -7.88
CA SER A 127 0.71 -9.54 -8.44
C SER A 127 0.73 -8.15 -7.80
N PRO A 128 1.88 -7.43 -7.82
CA PRO A 128 1.96 -6.03 -7.42
C PRO A 128 0.89 -5.14 -8.05
N SER A 129 0.64 -5.29 -9.35
CA SER A 129 -0.38 -4.50 -10.06
C SER A 129 -1.80 -4.77 -9.55
N GLN A 130 -2.14 -6.03 -9.27
CA GLN A 130 -3.43 -6.39 -8.68
C GLN A 130 -3.58 -5.83 -7.26
N LEU A 131 -2.53 -5.91 -6.43
CA LEU A 131 -2.57 -5.33 -5.10
C LEU A 131 -2.73 -3.81 -5.17
N ALA A 132 -1.98 -3.11 -6.03
CA ALA A 132 -2.10 -1.67 -6.21
C ALA A 132 -3.51 -1.28 -6.69
N ARG A 133 -4.08 -2.01 -7.66
CA ARG A 133 -5.44 -1.78 -8.12
C ARG A 133 -6.48 -1.96 -7.01
N ALA A 134 -6.37 -3.03 -6.22
CA ALA A 134 -7.27 -3.27 -5.10
C ALA A 134 -7.14 -2.17 -4.02
N LEU A 135 -5.91 -1.75 -3.68
CA LEU A 135 -5.69 -0.65 -2.74
C LEU A 135 -6.25 0.68 -3.27
N TYR A 136 -6.08 0.96 -4.56
CA TYR A 136 -6.68 2.12 -5.21
C TYR A 136 -8.21 2.12 -5.09
N VAL A 137 -8.87 1.02 -5.47
CA VAL A 137 -10.34 0.90 -5.36
C VAL A 137 -10.78 1.10 -3.91
N GLN A 138 -10.08 0.48 -2.95
CA GLN A 138 -10.41 0.62 -1.54
C GLN A 138 -10.29 2.08 -1.06
N THR A 139 -9.23 2.78 -1.47
CA THR A 139 -9.04 4.20 -1.15
C THR A 139 -10.16 5.04 -1.78
N MET A 140 -10.48 4.84 -3.05
CA MET A 140 -11.56 5.58 -3.73
C MET A 140 -12.92 5.37 -3.07
N MET A 141 -13.25 4.14 -2.68
CA MET A 141 -14.50 3.85 -1.95
C MET A 141 -14.55 4.61 -0.63
N ARG A 142 -13.45 4.62 0.14
CA ARG A 142 -13.37 5.40 1.39
C ARG A 142 -13.47 6.91 1.16
N GLN A 143 -13.01 7.43 0.04
CA GLN A 143 -13.22 8.85 -0.32
C GLN A 143 -14.69 9.19 -0.52
N ASN A 144 -15.49 8.24 -1.00
CA ASN A 144 -16.93 8.40 -1.18
C ASN A 144 -17.72 8.10 0.09
N GLY A 145 -17.06 7.88 1.22
CA GLY A 145 -17.71 7.53 2.49
C GLY A 145 -18.07 6.04 2.62
N GLU A 146 -17.63 5.20 1.69
CA GLU A 146 -17.89 3.76 1.70
C GLU A 146 -16.71 2.99 2.28
N ALA A 147 -16.91 2.37 3.45
CA ALA A 147 -15.92 1.48 4.05
C ALA A 147 -16.08 0.05 3.50
N ILE A 148 -15.25 -0.32 2.53
CA ILE A 148 -15.23 -1.68 1.97
C ILE A 148 -14.02 -2.49 2.51
N PRO A 149 -14.25 -3.71 3.04
CA PRO A 149 -13.17 -4.61 3.43
C PRO A 149 -12.27 -4.98 2.24
N PHE A 150 -10.97 -5.15 2.48
CA PHE A 150 -10.04 -5.47 1.38
C PHE A 150 -10.40 -6.78 0.65
N GLY A 151 -10.87 -7.80 1.37
CA GLY A 151 -11.34 -9.05 0.76
C GLY A 151 -12.53 -8.83 -0.19
N GLU A 152 -13.48 -7.95 0.16
CA GLU A 152 -14.60 -7.60 -0.70
C GLU A 152 -14.14 -6.89 -1.99
N VAL A 153 -13.11 -6.04 -1.88
CA VAL A 153 -12.49 -5.41 -3.07
C VAL A 153 -11.89 -6.45 -4.01
N LEU A 154 -11.23 -7.49 -3.48
CA LEU A 154 -10.67 -8.57 -4.30
C LEU A 154 -11.75 -9.36 -5.03
N VAL A 155 -12.92 -9.55 -4.41
CA VAL A 155 -14.08 -10.19 -5.04
C VAL A 155 -14.68 -9.29 -6.11
N TYR A 156 -14.89 -8.02 -5.78
CA TYR A 156 -15.44 -7.02 -6.69
C TYR A 156 -14.62 -6.91 -7.98
N ASP A 157 -13.28 -6.89 -7.84
CA ASP A 157 -12.36 -6.80 -8.97
C ASP A 157 -12.09 -8.17 -9.65
N ARG A 158 -12.84 -9.21 -9.26
CA ARG A 158 -12.77 -10.59 -9.77
C ARG A 158 -11.37 -11.21 -9.66
N ILE A 159 -10.58 -10.75 -8.69
CA ILE A 159 -9.25 -11.30 -8.43
C ILE A 159 -9.38 -12.61 -7.65
N LEU A 160 -10.31 -12.66 -6.69
CA LEU A 160 -10.63 -13.85 -5.91
C LEU A 160 -12.15 -14.08 -5.90
N THR A 161 -12.56 -15.33 -5.73
CA THR A 161 -13.95 -15.66 -5.41
C THR A 161 -14.25 -15.44 -3.93
N ARG A 162 -15.54 -15.40 -3.58
CA ARG A 162 -15.98 -15.32 -2.19
C ARG A 162 -15.43 -16.46 -1.34
N ASP A 163 -15.45 -17.67 -1.89
CA ASP A 163 -14.94 -18.87 -1.20
C ASP A 163 -13.43 -18.78 -0.99
N GLN A 164 -12.68 -18.31 -1.99
CA GLN A 164 -11.25 -18.09 -1.86
C GLN A 164 -10.91 -17.04 -0.81
N VAL A 165 -11.71 -15.96 -0.68
CA VAL A 165 -11.51 -14.96 0.38
C VAL A 165 -11.79 -15.56 1.76
N ASN A 166 -12.83 -16.39 1.91
CA ASN A 166 -13.14 -17.05 3.18
C ASN A 166 -12.01 -18.01 3.60
N GLU A 167 -11.53 -18.84 2.67
CA GLU A 167 -10.39 -19.73 2.90
C GLU A 167 -9.13 -18.93 3.27
N LEU A 168 -8.88 -17.84 2.57
CA LEU A 168 -7.77 -16.93 2.82
C LEU A 168 -7.84 -16.31 4.21
N LEU A 169 -9.00 -15.82 4.64
CA LEU A 169 -9.16 -15.20 5.96
C LEU A 169 -8.86 -16.21 7.07
N ASN A 170 -9.30 -17.46 6.90
CA ASN A 170 -8.97 -18.54 7.83
C ASN A 170 -7.45 -18.75 7.89
N ASN A 171 -6.79 -18.90 6.73
CA ASN A 171 -5.35 -19.11 6.66
C ASN A 171 -4.55 -17.92 7.21
N TRP A 172 -4.96 -16.69 6.91
CA TRP A 172 -4.31 -15.46 7.38
C TRP A 172 -4.44 -15.29 8.90
N MET A 173 -5.59 -15.64 9.48
CA MET A 173 -5.76 -15.63 10.94
C MET A 173 -4.72 -16.53 11.64
N PHE A 174 -4.46 -17.73 11.12
CA PHE A 174 -3.45 -18.64 11.69
C PHE A 174 -2.00 -18.15 11.53
N VAL A 175 -1.72 -17.22 10.60
CA VAL A 175 -0.37 -16.65 10.42
C VAL A 175 -0.09 -15.52 11.43
N ARG A 176 -1.13 -14.96 12.05
CA ARG A 176 -1.01 -13.81 12.97
C ARG A 176 -0.96 -14.20 14.45
N PHE A 177 -1.12 -15.49 14.79
CA PHE A 177 -1.10 -16.05 16.15
C PHE A 177 -0.06 -17.17 16.24
#